data_AF-A0A401GU11-F1
#
_entry.id   AF-A0A401GU11-F1
#
_cell.length_a   1.000
_cell.length_b   1.000
_cell.length_c   1.000
_cell.angle_alpha   90.00
_cell.angle_beta   90.00
_cell.angle_gamma   90.00
#
_symmetry.space_group_name_H-M   'P 1'
#
loop_
_entity.id
_entity.type
_entity.pdbx_description
1 polymer ?
#
loop_
_entity_poly.entity_id
_entity_poly.type
_entity_poly.pdbx_seq_one_letter_code
_entity_poly.pdbx_strand_id
1 'polypeptide(L)'
;MLSEKRLKQIMKEHGLGTITCAKRSCSSENDQETANSPVPLLSEFSPPRTSPRPHPNGWSVMEEASFEKVKPIAEFVLGHRMGRFDWKKLGLQQKGYELDTQYMKPGARLSDMLLHQLDYMHNSDHLYRLYGRGGHDWGVTFNADMGIMFTVLQRRVIEEHEAGALFVMYQRLLAAARQVDVSASDLRSQLYVEYGIDPLLAALPPPSTPREAAARHTHEESARASYRAQKIELLKALRQQESDDYAPFNLKSRIEVDKFGIPVYREEVHGMDAVFCVPVNKTGDGWRMTS
;
A
#
# COMPACT_ATOMS: atom_id res chain seq x y z
N MET A 1 -32.66 9.48 -0.92
CA MET A 1 -31.26 9.86 -1.20
C MET A 1 -30.81 10.86 -0.15
N LEU A 2 -29.72 10.59 0.57
CA LEU A 2 -29.14 11.56 1.50
C LEU A 2 -28.56 12.73 0.69
N SER A 3 -28.85 13.96 1.10
CA SER A 3 -28.25 15.13 0.44
C SER A 3 -26.74 15.12 0.67
N GLU A 4 -25.97 15.60 -0.31
CA GLU A 4 -24.50 15.71 -0.23
C GLU A 4 -24.06 16.49 1.02
N LYS A 5 -24.86 17.48 1.45
CA LYS A 5 -24.67 18.21 2.71
C LYS A 5 -24.76 17.30 3.94
N ARG A 6 -25.73 16.38 3.99
CA ARG A 6 -25.91 15.47 5.12
C ARG A 6 -24.80 14.42 5.18
N LEU A 7 -24.33 13.93 4.03
CA LEU A 7 -23.19 13.01 3.97
C LEU A 7 -21.90 13.68 4.47
N LYS A 8 -21.60 14.90 4.02
CA LYS A 8 -20.44 15.69 4.49
C LYS A 8 -20.49 15.95 6.00
N GLN A 9 -21.68 16.16 6.55
CA GLN A 9 -21.85 16.37 8.00
C GLN A 9 -21.60 15.09 8.80
N ILE A 10 -22.13 13.94 8.37
CA ILE A 10 -21.87 12.64 8.99
C ILE A 10 -20.37 12.32 8.94
N MET A 11 -19.71 12.55 7.79
CA MET A 11 -18.27 12.35 7.67
C MET A 11 -17.48 13.25 8.64
N LYS A 12 -17.92 14.49 8.86
CA LYS A 12 -17.29 15.41 9.83
C LYS A 12 -17.53 14.98 11.28
N GLU A 13 -18.74 14.57 11.63
CA GLU A 13 -19.12 14.13 12.98
C GLU A 13 -18.39 12.86 13.41
N HIS A 14 -18.03 11.99 12.47
CA HIS A 14 -17.33 10.73 12.72
C HIS A 14 -15.82 10.77 12.38
N GLY A 15 -15.25 11.95 12.12
CA GLY A 15 -13.81 12.09 11.82
C GLY A 15 -13.35 11.47 10.49
N LEU A 16 -14.29 11.16 9.59
CA LEU A 16 -14.06 10.59 8.25
C LEU A 16 -13.88 11.69 7.17
N GLY A 17 -13.63 12.94 7.56
CA GLY A 17 -13.39 14.03 6.62
C GLY A 17 -12.14 13.78 5.79
N THR A 18 -12.25 13.84 4.46
CA THR A 18 -11.10 13.73 3.56
C THR A 18 -10.06 14.80 3.89
N ILE A 19 -8.82 14.37 4.12
CA ILE A 19 -7.65 15.19 4.45
C ILE A 19 -7.24 16.01 3.22
N THR A 20 -8.01 17.05 2.91
CA THR A 20 -7.63 18.05 1.88
C THR A 20 -7.31 19.42 2.48
N CYS A 21 -7.42 19.59 3.80
CA CYS A 21 -7.15 20.87 4.49
C CYS A 21 -5.86 20.95 5.31
N ALA A 22 -5.02 19.91 5.37
CA ALA A 22 -3.78 19.95 6.16
C ALA A 22 -2.68 20.86 5.56
N LYS A 23 -2.85 21.41 4.34
CA LYS A 23 -1.86 22.30 3.71
C LYS A 23 -1.92 23.77 4.15
N ARG A 24 -2.80 24.17 5.08
CA ARG A 24 -3.00 25.59 5.45
C ARG A 24 -2.63 26.01 6.87
N SER A 25 -2.04 25.13 7.69
CA SER A 25 -1.79 25.44 9.11
C SER A 25 -0.31 25.53 9.50
N CYS A 26 0.62 25.63 8.55
CA CYS A 26 2.04 25.87 8.85
C CYS A 26 2.55 27.13 8.13
N SER A 27 1.97 28.28 8.45
CA SER A 27 2.57 29.58 8.15
C SER A 27 2.23 30.57 9.27
N SER A 28 3.13 30.71 10.23
CA SER A 28 3.29 31.90 11.05
C SER A 28 4.73 31.97 11.51
N GLU A 29 5.47 32.81 10.77
CA GLU A 29 6.58 33.68 11.14
C GLU A 29 7.03 33.68 12.62
N ASN A 30 8.35 33.59 12.81
CA ASN A 30 9.08 34.68 13.47
C ASN A 30 10.57 34.58 13.12
N ASP A 31 11.01 35.55 12.31
CA ASP A 31 12.39 35.95 12.14
C ASP A 31 12.89 36.64 13.42
N GLN A 32 14.11 36.34 13.83
CA GLN A 32 15.00 37.36 14.40
C GLN A 32 16.46 37.00 14.13
N GLU A 33 17.07 37.86 13.33
CA GLU A 33 18.48 37.92 12.97
C GLU A 33 19.38 38.12 14.20
N THR A 34 20.60 37.60 14.16
CA THR A 34 21.81 38.40 14.47
C THR A 34 23.04 37.75 13.86
N ALA A 35 23.98 38.61 13.49
CA ALA A 35 25.00 38.43 12.48
C ALA A 35 26.42 38.10 13.02
N ASN A 36 27.33 37.85 12.06
CA ASN A 36 28.79 38.06 12.06
C ASN A 36 29.70 36.84 12.34
N SER A 37 30.30 36.23 11.30
CA SER A 37 31.60 36.65 10.71
C SER A 37 32.17 35.61 9.72
N PRO A 38 33.07 35.99 8.78
CA PRO A 38 33.48 35.18 7.62
C PRO A 38 34.95 34.71 7.65
N VAL A 39 35.27 33.52 7.13
CA VAL A 39 36.60 33.11 6.60
C VAL A 39 36.42 32.01 5.51
N PRO A 40 37.25 31.94 4.45
CA PRO A 40 36.84 31.45 3.13
C PRO A 40 37.44 30.09 2.70
N LEU A 41 36.80 29.56 1.63
CA LEU A 41 37.33 28.78 0.50
C LEU A 41 38.20 27.53 0.79
N LEU A 42 37.59 26.36 0.58
CA LEU A 42 38.17 25.34 -0.29
C LEU A 42 37.07 24.64 -1.09
N SER A 43 37.26 24.70 -2.41
CA SER A 43 36.41 24.17 -3.46
C SER A 43 36.62 22.66 -3.58
N GLU A 44 35.60 21.88 -3.23
CA GLU A 44 35.44 20.52 -3.74
C GLU A 44 34.09 20.42 -4.45
N PHE A 45 34.17 19.97 -5.71
CA PHE A 45 33.07 19.76 -6.64
C PHE A 45 31.96 18.90 -6.01
N SER A 46 30.96 19.55 -5.43
CA SER A 46 29.66 18.92 -5.23
C SER A 46 28.92 18.99 -6.56
N PRO A 47 28.52 17.87 -7.18
CA PRO A 47 27.60 17.92 -8.31
C PRO A 47 26.35 18.69 -7.88
N PRO A 48 25.69 19.43 -8.80
CA PRO A 48 24.51 20.20 -8.43
C PRO A 48 23.52 19.25 -7.78
N ARG A 49 23.26 19.46 -6.48
CA ARG A 49 22.12 18.87 -5.77
C ARG A 49 20.89 19.45 -6.45
N THR A 50 20.49 18.83 -7.55
CA THR A 50 19.20 19.08 -8.18
C THR A 50 18.17 18.63 -7.16
N SER A 51 17.57 19.61 -6.48
CA SER A 51 16.39 19.41 -5.65
C SER A 51 15.42 18.48 -6.40
N PRO A 52 14.90 17.40 -5.78
CA PRO A 52 13.98 16.50 -6.45
C PRO A 52 12.84 17.33 -7.03
N ARG A 53 12.63 17.23 -8.34
CA ARG A 53 11.49 17.88 -8.99
C ARG A 53 10.23 17.45 -8.24
N PRO A 54 9.29 18.37 -7.95
CA PRO A 54 8.03 18.01 -7.33
C PRO A 54 7.34 16.93 -8.18
N HIS A 55 6.83 15.91 -7.49
CA HIS A 55 6.09 14.79 -8.07
C HIS A 55 4.95 15.33 -8.95
N PRO A 56 4.94 15.11 -10.28
CA PRO A 56 3.88 15.64 -11.13
C PRO A 56 2.60 14.82 -10.93
N ASN A 57 1.49 15.49 -10.61
CA ASN A 57 0.17 14.87 -10.68
C ASN A 57 0.00 14.18 -12.05
N GLY A 58 -0.26 12.86 -12.06
CA GLY A 58 -0.61 12.11 -13.28
C GLY A 58 0.36 10.99 -13.70
N TRP A 59 1.46 10.76 -12.99
CA TRP A 59 2.34 9.61 -13.31
C TRP A 59 1.69 8.26 -12.97
N SER A 60 1.85 7.31 -13.88
CA SER A 60 1.48 5.92 -13.65
C SER A 60 2.32 5.31 -12.51
N VAL A 61 1.83 4.22 -11.93
CA VAL A 61 2.57 3.47 -10.88
C VAL A 61 3.88 2.92 -11.46
N MET A 62 3.87 2.49 -12.73
CA MET A 62 5.06 1.99 -13.42
C MET A 62 6.09 3.07 -13.72
N GLU A 63 5.63 4.28 -14.08
CA GLU A 63 6.52 5.41 -14.35
C GLU A 63 7.27 5.82 -13.09
N GLU A 64 6.56 5.90 -11.96
CA GLU A 64 7.18 6.17 -10.66
C GLU A 64 8.14 5.04 -10.27
N ALA A 65 7.74 3.78 -10.40
CA ALA A 65 8.62 2.64 -10.12
C ALA A 65 9.92 2.68 -10.95
N SER A 66 9.80 3.03 -12.23
CA SER A 66 10.93 3.17 -13.13
C SER A 66 11.88 4.28 -12.69
N PHE A 67 11.34 5.41 -12.24
CA PHE A 67 12.15 6.51 -11.70
C PHE A 67 12.76 6.20 -10.34
N GLU A 68 12.06 5.50 -9.46
CA GLU A 68 12.62 5.07 -8.17
C GLU A 68 13.81 4.14 -8.33
N LYS A 69 13.91 3.39 -9.44
CA LYS A 69 15.02 2.47 -9.71
C LYS A 69 16.38 3.18 -9.70
N VAL A 70 16.43 4.47 -10.04
CA VAL A 70 17.67 5.25 -10.06
C VAL A 70 18.01 5.87 -8.71
N LYS A 71 17.11 5.81 -7.72
CA LYS A 71 17.39 6.33 -6.36
C LYS A 71 18.02 5.24 -5.48
N PRO A 72 18.94 5.60 -4.57
CA PRO A 72 19.42 4.68 -3.55
C PRO A 72 18.30 4.34 -2.55
N ILE A 73 18.40 3.18 -1.91
CA ILE A 73 17.51 2.74 -0.83
C ILE A 73 17.73 3.65 0.38
N ALA A 74 16.65 4.10 1.01
CA ALA A 74 16.74 5.00 2.14
C ALA A 74 17.17 4.25 3.41
N GLU A 75 18.31 4.65 3.99
CA GLU A 75 18.92 3.95 5.14
C GLU A 75 18.05 3.93 6.40
N PHE A 76 17.18 4.93 6.59
CA PHE A 76 16.43 5.07 7.84
C PHE A 76 15.29 4.03 8.02
N VAL A 77 14.91 3.30 6.96
CA VAL A 77 13.92 2.21 7.01
C VAL A 77 14.56 0.87 7.39
N LEU A 78 15.90 0.81 7.48
CA LEU A 78 16.68 -0.40 7.82
C LEU A 78 16.56 -0.79 9.30
N GLY A 79 15.41 -1.31 9.72
CA GLY A 79 15.24 -2.12 10.93
C GLY A 79 15.25 -1.39 12.28
N HIS A 80 15.56 -0.09 12.33
CA HIS A 80 15.71 0.63 13.59
C HIS A 80 14.40 0.86 14.37
N ARG A 81 13.22 0.69 13.73
CA ARG A 81 11.94 1.07 14.35
C ARG A 81 11.23 -0.03 15.13
N MET A 82 11.34 -1.29 14.71
CA MET A 82 10.57 -2.39 15.32
C MET A 82 11.42 -3.22 16.31
N GLY A 83 12.74 -3.17 16.19
CA GLY A 83 13.64 -4.01 16.99
C GLY A 83 13.67 -5.46 16.51
N ARG A 84 14.26 -6.34 17.32
CA ARG A 84 14.28 -7.79 17.06
C ARG A 84 12.89 -8.38 17.28
N PHE A 85 12.51 -9.33 16.44
CA PHE A 85 11.24 -10.02 16.62
C PHE A 85 11.26 -10.90 17.88
N ASP A 86 10.17 -10.89 18.65
CA ASP A 86 10.04 -11.76 19.82
C ASP A 86 9.63 -13.19 19.39
N TRP A 87 10.63 -14.04 19.18
CA TRP A 87 10.45 -15.45 18.79
C TRP A 87 9.61 -16.26 19.79
N LYS A 88 9.44 -15.81 21.04
CA LYS A 88 8.55 -16.48 21.99
C LYS A 88 7.08 -16.44 21.55
N LYS A 89 6.68 -15.45 20.76
CA LYS A 89 5.34 -15.34 20.19
C LYS A 89 4.98 -16.51 19.28
N LEU A 90 5.96 -17.09 18.57
CA LEU A 90 5.75 -18.21 17.67
C LEU A 90 5.68 -19.56 18.40
N GLY A 91 6.37 -19.68 19.55
CA GLY A 91 6.42 -20.92 20.32
C GLY A 91 5.24 -21.11 21.28
N LEU A 92 4.57 -20.01 21.65
CA LEU A 92 3.32 -20.05 22.38
C LEU A 92 2.21 -20.27 21.37
N GLN A 93 1.47 -21.38 21.48
CA GLN A 93 0.20 -21.64 20.80
C GLN A 93 -0.88 -20.62 21.23
N GLN A 94 -0.58 -19.32 21.16
CA GLN A 94 -1.59 -18.29 21.28
C GLN A 94 -2.52 -18.48 20.08
N LYS A 95 -3.83 -18.55 20.38
CA LYS A 95 -4.99 -18.93 19.56
C LYS A 95 -5.04 -18.46 18.10
N GLY A 96 -4.12 -17.60 17.67
CA GLY A 96 -3.94 -17.20 16.29
C GLY A 96 -3.12 -18.20 15.45
N TYR A 97 -1.94 -18.62 15.91
CA TYR A 97 -0.97 -19.34 15.07
C TYR A 97 -1.32 -20.82 14.79
N GLU A 98 -2.48 -21.29 15.26
CA GLU A 98 -2.91 -22.70 15.14
C GLU A 98 -3.97 -22.97 14.05
N LEU A 99 -4.46 -21.95 13.34
CA LEU A 99 -5.37 -22.15 12.20
C LEU A 99 -4.57 -22.01 10.89
N ASP A 100 -4.53 -23.11 10.13
CA ASP A 100 -3.82 -23.30 8.86
C ASP A 100 -2.28 -23.25 8.92
N THR A 101 -1.71 -24.25 9.60
CA THR A 101 -0.28 -24.65 9.51
C THR A 101 0.22 -25.04 8.10
N GLN A 102 -0.44 -24.60 7.02
CA GLN A 102 0.08 -24.68 5.65
C GLN A 102 0.70 -23.36 5.17
N TYR A 103 0.39 -22.22 5.79
CA TYR A 103 0.94 -20.93 5.37
C TYR A 103 2.15 -20.57 6.25
N MET A 104 3.30 -21.15 5.89
CA MET A 104 4.67 -20.76 6.25
C MET A 104 5.03 -20.78 7.75
N LYS A 105 5.72 -21.86 8.18
CA LYS A 105 6.55 -21.77 9.39
C LYS A 105 7.75 -20.84 9.10
N PRO A 106 7.98 -19.80 9.90
CA PRO A 106 9.16 -18.96 9.73
C PRO A 106 10.44 -19.77 9.87
N GLY A 107 11.22 -19.88 8.79
CA GLY A 107 12.58 -20.41 8.85
C GLY A 107 13.55 -19.38 9.44
N ALA A 108 14.72 -19.82 9.89
CA ALA A 108 15.79 -18.95 10.42
C ALA A 108 16.39 -17.93 9.42
N ARG A 109 15.79 -17.79 8.24
CA ARG A 109 16.22 -16.90 7.14
C ARG A 109 15.30 -15.68 6.94
N LEU A 110 14.16 -15.60 7.61
CA LEU A 110 13.27 -14.45 7.47
C LEU A 110 13.79 -13.25 8.28
N SER A 111 13.65 -12.05 7.73
CA SER A 111 14.00 -10.83 8.44
C SER A 111 13.06 -10.58 9.62
N ASP A 112 13.54 -9.95 10.69
CA ASP A 112 12.70 -9.53 11.82
C ASP A 112 11.52 -8.67 11.36
N MET A 113 11.73 -7.83 10.33
CA MET A 113 10.69 -6.96 9.77
C MET A 113 9.58 -7.75 9.09
N LEU A 114 9.93 -8.77 8.31
CA LEU A 114 8.93 -9.66 7.70
C LEU A 114 8.17 -10.44 8.75
N LEU A 115 8.83 -10.91 9.82
CA LEU A 115 8.14 -11.57 10.93
C LEU A 115 7.13 -10.66 11.61
N HIS A 116 7.48 -9.40 11.83
CA HIS A 116 6.53 -8.40 12.34
C HIS A 116 5.36 -8.16 11.38
N GLN A 117 5.62 -8.15 10.07
CA GLN A 117 4.58 -8.01 9.08
C GLN A 117 3.62 -9.19 9.06
N LEU A 118 4.15 -10.42 9.18
CA LEU A 118 3.35 -11.64 9.27
C LEU A 118 2.54 -11.69 10.59
N ASP A 119 3.16 -11.32 11.72
CA ASP A 119 2.45 -11.17 13.01
C ASP A 119 1.32 -10.12 12.90
N TYR A 120 1.55 -9.02 12.19
CA TYR A 120 0.51 -8.02 11.95
C TYR A 120 -0.65 -8.56 11.11
N MET A 121 -0.36 -9.19 9.97
CA MET A 121 -1.38 -9.78 9.09
C MET A 121 -2.23 -10.83 9.81
N HIS A 122 -1.61 -11.54 10.75
CA HIS A 122 -2.29 -12.57 11.53
C HIS A 122 -3.21 -12.00 12.61
N ASN A 123 -2.83 -10.88 13.22
CA ASN A 123 -3.52 -10.31 14.38
C ASN A 123 -4.32 -9.04 14.05
N SER A 124 -4.49 -8.72 12.76
CA SER A 124 -5.17 -7.52 12.27
C SER A 124 -6.18 -7.88 11.20
N ASP A 125 -7.24 -7.08 11.07
CA ASP A 125 -8.18 -7.15 9.94
C ASP A 125 -7.58 -6.60 8.63
N HIS A 126 -6.32 -6.15 8.68
CA HIS A 126 -5.61 -5.54 7.57
C HIS A 126 -4.54 -6.47 6.99
N LEU A 127 -4.39 -6.44 5.67
CA LEU A 127 -3.53 -7.34 4.90
C LEU A 127 -2.06 -6.90 4.86
N TYR A 128 -1.78 -5.63 5.16
CA TYR A 128 -0.42 -5.12 5.17
C TYR A 128 -0.32 -3.87 6.05
N ARG A 129 0.86 -3.59 6.58
CA ARG A 129 1.20 -2.37 7.30
C ARG A 129 2.24 -1.57 6.52
N LEU A 130 1.96 -0.31 6.25
CA LEU A 130 2.92 0.67 5.73
C LEU A 130 3.50 1.48 6.88
N TYR A 131 4.82 1.52 7.01
CA TYR A 131 5.47 2.27 8.07
C TYR A 131 5.64 3.74 7.67
N GLY A 132 4.86 4.64 8.30
CA GLY A 132 4.89 6.07 8.00
C GLY A 132 6.03 6.78 8.73
N ARG A 133 6.42 8.01 8.35
CA ARG A 133 7.44 8.77 9.11
C ARG A 133 6.92 9.43 10.38
N GLY A 134 5.63 9.84 10.41
CA GLY A 134 4.99 10.58 11.50
C GLY A 134 4.58 9.73 12.71
N GLY A 135 3.57 10.18 13.47
CA GLY A 135 3.09 9.49 14.69
C GLY A 135 2.31 8.19 14.46
N HIS A 136 1.95 7.90 13.20
CA HIS A 136 1.11 6.77 12.82
C HIS A 136 1.78 5.94 11.72
N ASP A 137 1.48 4.65 11.72
CA ASP A 137 1.62 3.75 10.58
C ASP A 137 0.25 3.57 9.91
N TRP A 138 0.18 2.75 8.86
CA TRP A 138 -1.06 2.57 8.11
C TRP A 138 -1.36 1.11 7.84
N GLY A 139 -2.54 0.65 8.27
CA GLY A 139 -3.09 -0.64 7.90
C GLY A 139 -3.72 -0.55 6.51
N VAL A 140 -3.32 -1.44 5.60
CA VAL A 140 -3.78 -1.52 4.22
C VAL A 140 -4.64 -2.77 4.07
N THR A 141 -5.86 -2.58 3.61
CA THR A 141 -6.76 -3.66 3.20
C THR A 141 -7.09 -3.49 1.72
N PHE A 142 -6.70 -4.49 0.93
CA PHE A 142 -7.11 -4.59 -0.46
C PHE A 142 -8.56 -5.06 -0.56
N ASN A 143 -9.21 -4.83 -1.71
CA ASN A 143 -10.44 -5.57 -2.00
C ASN A 143 -10.17 -7.09 -2.05
N ALA A 144 -11.23 -7.90 -1.98
CA ALA A 144 -11.11 -9.35 -1.84
C ALA A 144 -10.24 -10.01 -2.91
N ASP A 145 -10.41 -9.63 -4.19
CA ASP A 145 -9.65 -10.21 -5.31
C ASP A 145 -8.17 -9.88 -5.20
N MET A 146 -7.85 -8.62 -4.91
CA MET A 146 -6.48 -8.16 -4.71
C MET A 146 -5.86 -8.74 -3.44
N GLY A 147 -6.65 -8.99 -2.39
CA GLY A 147 -6.19 -9.68 -1.19
C GLY A 147 -5.75 -11.11 -1.47
N ILE A 148 -6.55 -11.88 -2.23
CA ILE A 148 -6.18 -13.23 -2.67
C ILE A 148 -4.90 -13.19 -3.51
N MET A 149 -4.83 -12.28 -4.48
CA MET A 149 -3.64 -12.10 -5.31
C MET A 149 -2.41 -11.77 -4.45
N PHE A 150 -2.55 -10.86 -3.49
CA PHE A 150 -1.47 -10.45 -2.60
C PHE A 150 -0.93 -11.63 -1.79
N THR A 151 -1.80 -12.48 -1.24
CA THR A 151 -1.40 -13.71 -0.53
C THR A 151 -0.62 -14.67 -1.42
N VAL A 152 -1.07 -14.88 -2.67
CA VAL A 152 -0.36 -15.73 -3.63
C VAL A 152 1.01 -15.16 -3.97
N LEU A 153 1.10 -13.85 -4.23
CA LEU A 153 2.36 -13.19 -4.55
C LEU A 153 3.33 -13.24 -3.36
N GLN A 154 2.87 -12.95 -2.14
CA GLN A 154 3.70 -12.99 -0.95
C GLN A 154 4.30 -14.38 -0.74
N ARG A 155 3.50 -15.44 -0.91
CA ARG A 155 3.99 -16.81 -0.85
C ARG A 155 5.11 -17.07 -1.86
N ARG A 156 4.94 -16.66 -3.12
CA ARG A 156 5.98 -16.81 -4.16
C ARG A 156 7.25 -16.05 -3.82
N VAL A 157 7.15 -14.85 -3.25
CA VAL A 157 8.33 -14.10 -2.82
C VAL A 157 9.06 -14.83 -1.70
N ILE A 158 8.36 -15.35 -0.69
CA ILE A 158 9.01 -15.98 0.47
C ILE A 158 9.53 -17.39 0.15
N GLU A 159 8.75 -18.22 -0.57
CA GLU A 159 9.14 -19.60 -0.90
C GLU A 159 10.09 -19.66 -2.10
N GLU A 160 9.77 -18.94 -3.18
CA GLU A 160 10.45 -19.05 -4.47
C GLU A 160 11.46 -17.93 -4.72
N HIS A 161 11.49 -16.90 -3.85
CA HIS A 161 12.36 -15.71 -4.01
C HIS A 161 12.12 -14.98 -5.34
N GLU A 162 10.86 -14.97 -5.80
CA GLU A 162 10.49 -14.40 -7.09
C GLU A 162 10.42 -12.85 -7.03
N ALA A 163 11.45 -12.18 -7.56
CA ALA A 163 11.49 -10.72 -7.63
C ALA A 163 10.32 -10.12 -8.45
N GLY A 164 9.81 -10.86 -9.45
CA GLY A 164 8.65 -10.45 -10.25
C GLY A 164 7.38 -10.34 -9.40
N ALA A 165 7.14 -11.31 -8.52
CA ALA A 165 6.00 -11.26 -7.60
C ALA A 165 6.11 -10.07 -6.63
N LEU A 166 7.32 -9.82 -6.11
CA LEU A 166 7.57 -8.69 -5.22
C LEU A 166 7.37 -7.33 -5.93
N PHE A 167 7.73 -7.24 -7.21
CA PHE A 167 7.48 -6.04 -8.02
C PHE A 167 5.98 -5.77 -8.20
N VAL A 168 5.17 -6.79 -8.45
CA VAL A 168 3.72 -6.64 -8.54
C VAL A 168 3.13 -6.21 -7.19
N MET A 169 3.59 -6.78 -6.08
CA MET A 169 3.21 -6.33 -4.74
C MET A 169 3.56 -4.85 -4.52
N TYR A 170 4.79 -4.44 -4.89
CA TYR A 170 5.24 -3.06 -4.79
C TYR A 170 4.32 -2.10 -5.54
N GLN A 171 3.91 -2.42 -6.77
CA GLN A 171 3.00 -1.57 -7.54
C GLN A 171 1.66 -1.33 -6.83
N ARG A 172 1.07 -2.39 -6.27
CA ARG A 172 -0.22 -2.30 -5.57
C ARG A 172 -0.10 -1.55 -4.26
N LEU A 173 0.97 -1.80 -3.51
CA LEU A 173 1.27 -1.06 -2.28
C LEU A 173 1.62 0.39 -2.54
N LEU A 174 2.21 0.73 -3.70
CA LEU A 174 2.52 2.11 -4.06
C LEU A 174 1.25 2.93 -4.26
N ALA A 175 0.19 2.34 -4.82
CA ALA A 175 -1.11 3.00 -4.89
C ALA A 175 -1.68 3.31 -3.49
N ALA A 176 -1.54 2.38 -2.54
CA ALA A 176 -1.92 2.60 -1.14
C ALA A 176 -1.04 3.67 -0.47
N ALA A 177 0.28 3.60 -0.64
CA ALA A 177 1.23 4.54 -0.06
C ALA A 177 0.96 5.98 -0.49
N ARG A 178 0.60 6.20 -1.77
CA ARG A 178 0.19 7.51 -2.30
C ARG A 178 -1.04 8.09 -1.59
N GLN A 179 -1.97 7.26 -1.11
CA GLN A 179 -3.16 7.75 -0.39
C GLN A 179 -2.84 8.27 1.02
N VAL A 180 -1.71 7.85 1.59
CA VAL A 180 -1.33 8.11 2.98
C VAL A 180 0.02 8.81 3.13
N ASP A 181 0.47 9.48 2.06
CA ASP A 181 1.72 10.24 2.00
C ASP A 181 2.97 9.44 2.42
N VAL A 182 2.98 8.12 2.19
CA VAL A 182 4.19 7.29 2.31
C VAL A 182 4.94 7.36 0.98
N SER A 183 6.21 7.74 1.03
CA SER A 183 7.00 7.91 -0.20
C SER A 183 7.34 6.55 -0.83
N ALA A 184 7.47 6.52 -2.16
CA ALA A 184 7.82 5.31 -2.90
C ALA A 184 9.18 4.74 -2.49
N SER A 185 10.15 5.61 -2.18
CA SER A 185 11.46 5.22 -1.65
C SER A 185 11.34 4.55 -0.29
N ASP A 186 10.46 5.03 0.59
CA ASP A 186 10.23 4.42 1.91
C ASP A 186 9.59 3.04 1.78
N LEU A 187 8.58 2.91 0.91
CA LEU A 187 7.95 1.63 0.60
C LEU A 187 8.95 0.62 0.00
N ARG A 188 9.77 1.05 -0.96
CA ARG A 188 10.82 0.19 -1.55
C ARG A 188 11.81 -0.29 -0.49
N SER A 189 12.24 0.63 0.38
CA SER A 189 13.18 0.30 1.46
C SER A 189 12.57 -0.66 2.47
N GLN A 190 11.28 -0.49 2.79
CA GLN A 190 10.53 -1.41 3.62
C GLN A 190 10.50 -2.82 3.01
N LEU A 191 10.08 -2.95 1.75
CA LEU A 191 10.03 -4.25 1.06
C LEU A 191 11.41 -4.92 0.97
N TYR A 192 12.47 -4.13 0.73
CA TYR A 192 13.83 -4.64 0.71
C TYR A 192 14.25 -5.23 2.07
N VAL A 193 13.93 -4.55 3.17
CA VAL A 193 14.24 -5.05 4.52
C VAL A 193 13.42 -6.29 4.86
N GLU A 194 12.14 -6.31 4.46
CA GLU A 194 11.25 -7.45 4.69
C GLU A 194 11.73 -8.70 3.92
N TYR A 195 11.85 -8.60 2.61
CA TYR A 195 12.03 -9.76 1.73
C TYR A 195 13.50 -10.01 1.34
N GLY A 196 14.42 -9.08 1.65
CA GLY A 196 15.83 -9.18 1.26
C GLY A 196 16.09 -8.98 -0.24
N ILE A 197 15.06 -8.64 -1.02
CA ILE A 197 15.09 -8.48 -2.47
C ILE A 197 14.61 -7.08 -2.80
N ASP A 198 15.33 -6.38 -3.68
CA ASP A 198 14.88 -5.07 -4.15
C ASP A 198 13.72 -5.28 -5.15
N PRO A 199 12.50 -4.76 -4.87
CA PRO A 199 11.34 -4.95 -5.74
C PRO A 199 11.58 -4.42 -7.16
N LEU A 200 12.50 -3.47 -7.34
CA LEU A 200 12.77 -2.86 -8.64
C LEU A 200 13.76 -3.65 -9.51
N LEU A 201 14.29 -4.79 -9.03
CA LEU A 201 15.09 -5.69 -9.85
C LEU A 201 14.29 -6.23 -11.04
N ALA A 202 13.02 -6.55 -10.83
CA ALA A 202 12.11 -6.99 -11.89
C ALA A 202 11.40 -5.82 -12.60
N ALA A 203 11.67 -4.57 -12.22
CA ALA A 203 11.09 -3.42 -12.88
C ALA A 203 11.69 -3.27 -14.29
N LEU A 204 10.81 -3.03 -15.27
CA LEU A 204 11.19 -2.64 -16.62
C LEU A 204 12.07 -1.37 -16.55
N PRO A 205 13.05 -1.23 -17.45
CA PRO A 205 13.83 0.00 -17.53
C PRO A 205 12.90 1.20 -17.80
N PRO A 206 13.24 2.43 -17.39
CA PRO A 206 12.46 3.60 -17.74
C PRO A 206 12.25 3.73 -19.26
N PRO A 207 11.08 4.22 -19.72
CA PRO A 207 10.86 4.42 -21.14
C PRO A 207 11.87 5.45 -21.67
N SER A 208 12.55 5.10 -22.77
CA SER A 208 13.58 5.97 -23.37
C SER A 208 12.97 6.99 -24.34
N THR A 209 11.72 6.79 -24.76
CA THR A 209 11.04 7.66 -25.72
C THR A 209 9.58 7.96 -25.29
N PRO A 210 9.01 9.10 -25.71
CA PRO A 210 7.58 9.40 -25.45
C PRO A 210 6.64 8.36 -26.06
N ARG A 211 7.00 7.76 -27.20
CA ARG A 211 6.23 6.69 -27.85
C ARG A 211 6.17 5.44 -26.98
N GLU A 212 7.29 5.08 -26.35
CA GLU A 212 7.36 3.94 -25.43
C GLU A 212 6.55 4.20 -24.16
N ALA A 213 6.63 5.41 -23.60
CA ALA A 213 5.80 5.80 -22.46
C ALA A 213 4.29 5.69 -22.79
N ALA A 214 3.88 6.22 -23.94
CA ALA A 214 2.50 6.11 -24.42
C ALA A 214 2.05 4.65 -24.60
N ALA A 215 2.90 3.79 -25.19
CA ALA A 215 2.59 2.37 -25.35
C ALA A 215 2.41 1.65 -24.00
N ARG A 216 3.23 1.97 -22.99
CA ARG A 216 3.09 1.42 -21.64
C ARG A 216 1.80 1.87 -20.97
N HIS A 217 1.45 3.15 -21.10
CA HIS A 217 0.18 3.68 -20.62
C HIS A 217 -1.02 2.95 -21.25
N THR A 218 -1.02 2.78 -22.58
CA THR A 218 -2.07 2.05 -23.29
C THR A 218 -2.17 0.59 -22.81
N HIS A 219 -1.03 -0.06 -22.55
CA HIS A 219 -1.03 -1.42 -22.01
C HIS A 219 -1.64 -1.49 -20.60
N GLU A 220 -1.29 -0.55 -19.71
CA GLU A 220 -1.88 -0.47 -18.37
C GLU A 220 -3.39 -0.21 -18.40
N GLU A 221 -3.85 0.70 -19.26
CA GLU A 221 -5.27 0.97 -19.49
C GLU A 221 -6.00 -0.27 -20.01
N SER A 222 -5.39 -0.99 -20.95
CA SER A 222 -5.93 -2.25 -21.48
C SER A 222 -6.04 -3.33 -20.40
N ALA A 223 -5.04 -3.45 -19.53
CA ALA A 223 -5.08 -4.37 -18.39
C ALA A 223 -6.20 -3.99 -17.40
N ARG A 224 -6.36 -2.71 -17.08
CA ARG A 224 -7.47 -2.20 -16.24
C ARG A 224 -8.83 -2.46 -16.86
N ALA A 225 -8.98 -2.24 -18.17
CA ALA A 225 -10.22 -2.52 -18.90
C ALA A 225 -10.56 -4.02 -18.90
N SER A 226 -9.55 -4.88 -19.09
CA SER A 226 -9.70 -6.33 -19.05
C SER A 226 -10.13 -6.81 -17.66
N TYR A 227 -9.48 -6.30 -16.61
CA TYR A 227 -9.85 -6.57 -15.23
C TYR A 227 -11.28 -6.12 -14.91
N ARG A 228 -11.68 -4.92 -15.35
CA ARG A 228 -13.05 -4.41 -15.20
C ARG A 228 -14.07 -5.36 -15.84
N ALA A 229 -13.81 -5.81 -17.07
CA ALA A 229 -14.69 -6.75 -17.78
C ALA A 229 -14.80 -8.08 -17.03
N GLN A 230 -13.68 -8.67 -16.62
CA GLN A 230 -13.65 -9.92 -15.86
C GLN A 230 -14.40 -9.79 -14.52
N LYS A 231 -14.25 -8.65 -13.83
CA LYS A 231 -14.94 -8.40 -12.57
C LYS A 231 -16.45 -8.32 -12.74
N ILE A 232 -16.93 -7.69 -13.80
CA ILE A 232 -18.37 -7.65 -14.13
C ILE A 232 -18.89 -9.07 -14.38
N GLU A 233 -18.17 -9.90 -15.14
CA GLU A 233 -18.57 -11.29 -15.38
C GLU A 233 -18.58 -12.12 -14.09
N LEU A 234 -17.58 -11.94 -13.21
CA LEU A 234 -17.56 -12.57 -11.89
C LEU A 234 -18.78 -12.15 -11.04
N LEU A 235 -19.10 -10.86 -11.00
CA LEU A 235 -20.27 -10.36 -10.26
C LEU A 235 -21.58 -10.92 -10.82
N LYS A 236 -21.69 -11.09 -12.15
CA LYS A 236 -22.84 -11.77 -12.78
C LYS A 236 -22.92 -13.22 -12.33
N ALA A 237 -21.82 -13.97 -12.38
CA ALA A 237 -21.76 -15.37 -11.99
C ALA A 237 -22.14 -15.58 -10.51
N LEU A 238 -21.59 -14.76 -9.60
CA LEU A 238 -21.92 -14.81 -8.17
C LEU A 238 -23.41 -14.56 -7.91
N ARG A 239 -24.01 -13.63 -8.66
CA ARG A 239 -25.43 -13.33 -8.55
C ARG A 239 -26.32 -14.47 -9.08
N GLN A 240 -25.85 -15.24 -10.05
CA GLN A 240 -26.55 -16.40 -10.61
C GLN A 240 -26.43 -17.66 -9.74
N GLN A 241 -25.32 -17.82 -9.01
CA GLN A 241 -25.07 -18.99 -8.16
C GLN A 241 -25.90 -19.04 -6.87
N GLU A 242 -26.54 -17.94 -6.50
CA GLU A 242 -27.40 -17.91 -5.32
C GLU A 242 -28.70 -18.70 -5.58
N SER A 243 -28.70 -19.97 -5.18
CA SER A 243 -29.91 -20.77 -5.02
C SER A 243 -30.66 -20.32 -3.78
N ASP A 244 -31.98 -20.27 -3.87
CA ASP A 244 -32.85 -19.71 -2.83
C ASP A 244 -32.84 -20.55 -1.52
N ASP A 245 -32.17 -21.72 -1.50
CA ASP A 245 -32.21 -22.68 -0.39
C ASP A 245 -31.02 -22.63 0.58
N TYR A 246 -29.89 -21.99 0.26
CA TYR A 246 -28.64 -22.18 1.05
C TYR A 246 -27.74 -20.96 1.24
N ALA A 247 -28.21 -19.73 1.03
CA ALA A 247 -27.39 -18.53 1.22
C ALA A 247 -27.71 -17.79 2.53
N PRO A 248 -26.98 -18.00 3.64
CA PRO A 248 -27.04 -17.13 4.82
C PRO A 248 -26.56 -15.69 4.54
N PHE A 249 -25.98 -15.46 3.36
CA PHE A 249 -25.53 -14.17 2.88
C PHE A 249 -26.29 -13.83 1.60
N ASN A 250 -27.33 -13.01 1.69
CA ASN A 250 -28.12 -12.54 0.54
C ASN A 250 -27.22 -11.74 -0.44
N LEU A 251 -26.52 -12.42 -1.34
CA LEU A 251 -25.54 -11.85 -2.28
C LEU A 251 -26.22 -11.01 -3.35
N LYS A 252 -27.40 -11.43 -3.85
CA LYS A 252 -28.25 -10.69 -4.79
C LYS A 252 -28.57 -9.29 -4.29
N SER A 253 -28.78 -9.11 -2.97
CA SER A 253 -29.06 -7.80 -2.37
C SER A 253 -27.82 -6.92 -2.19
N ARG A 254 -26.62 -7.51 -2.15
CA ARG A 254 -25.35 -6.80 -1.92
C ARG A 254 -24.66 -6.37 -3.21
N ILE A 255 -24.91 -7.06 -4.32
CA ILE A 255 -24.37 -6.69 -5.63
C ILE A 255 -25.29 -5.63 -6.23
N GLU A 256 -24.81 -4.39 -6.23
CA GLU A 256 -25.52 -3.28 -6.85
C GLU A 256 -25.65 -3.47 -8.36
N VAL A 257 -26.83 -3.17 -8.89
CA VAL A 257 -27.15 -3.32 -10.31
C VAL A 257 -27.75 -2.05 -10.87
N ASP A 258 -27.54 -1.86 -12.17
CA ASP A 258 -28.14 -0.75 -12.90
C ASP A 258 -29.62 -0.99 -13.22
N LYS A 259 -30.23 -0.06 -13.95
CA LYS A 259 -31.62 -0.14 -14.41
C LYS A 259 -31.93 -1.33 -15.32
N PHE A 260 -30.92 -1.99 -15.88
CA PHE A 260 -31.04 -3.17 -16.72
C PHE A 260 -30.73 -4.47 -15.96
N GLY A 261 -30.46 -4.38 -14.65
CA GLY A 261 -30.07 -5.52 -13.82
C GLY A 261 -28.63 -5.98 -14.04
N ILE A 262 -27.79 -5.19 -14.72
CA ILE A 262 -26.37 -5.50 -14.91
C ILE A 262 -25.59 -5.03 -13.67
N PRO A 263 -24.70 -5.85 -13.10
CA PRO A 263 -23.87 -5.44 -11.98
C PRO A 263 -23.07 -4.17 -12.28
N VAL A 264 -23.08 -3.23 -11.34
CA VAL A 264 -22.34 -1.98 -11.47
C VAL A 264 -20.91 -2.16 -10.97
N TYR A 265 -19.94 -1.91 -11.85
CA TYR A 265 -18.55 -1.82 -11.47
C TYR A 265 -18.26 -0.44 -10.86
N ARG A 266 -17.77 -0.41 -9.62
CA ARG A 266 -17.27 0.77 -8.94
C ARG A 266 -15.75 0.68 -8.85
N GLU A 267 -15.04 1.64 -9.43
CA GLU A 267 -13.57 1.59 -9.47
C GLU A 267 -12.95 1.74 -8.08
N GLU A 268 -13.58 2.54 -7.23
CA GLU A 268 -13.19 2.78 -5.85
C GLU A 268 -13.33 1.57 -4.91
N VAL A 269 -14.17 0.58 -5.28
CA VAL A 269 -14.38 -0.65 -4.48
C VAL A 269 -13.75 -1.85 -5.16
N HIS A 270 -14.00 -2.00 -6.46
CA HIS A 270 -13.65 -3.18 -7.22
C HIS A 270 -12.36 -3.03 -8.00
N GLY A 271 -11.81 -1.83 -8.12
CA GLY A 271 -10.62 -1.53 -8.92
C GLY A 271 -9.39 -2.33 -8.54
N MET A 272 -8.50 -2.49 -9.53
CA MET A 272 -7.22 -3.17 -9.36
C MET A 272 -6.33 -2.49 -8.32
N ASP A 273 -6.51 -1.19 -8.10
CA ASP A 273 -5.80 -0.38 -7.11
C ASP A 273 -6.74 0.10 -5.99
N ALA A 274 -7.93 -0.53 -5.84
CA ALA A 274 -8.88 -0.21 -4.78
C ALA A 274 -8.38 -0.74 -3.44
N VAL A 275 -8.08 0.19 -2.54
CA VAL A 275 -7.45 -0.08 -1.24
C VAL A 275 -8.04 0.82 -0.17
N PHE A 276 -8.11 0.29 1.04
CA PHE A 276 -8.50 1.01 2.24
C PHE A 276 -7.27 1.16 3.14
N CYS A 277 -6.96 2.40 3.50
CA CYS A 277 -5.86 2.69 4.42
C CYS A 277 -6.42 3.28 5.73
N VAL A 278 -6.02 2.70 6.86
CA VAL A 278 -6.47 3.12 8.21
C VAL A 278 -5.24 3.49 9.03
N PRO A 279 -5.21 4.65 9.72
CA PRO A 279 -4.09 5.02 10.57
C PRO A 279 -3.99 4.06 11.77
N VAL A 280 -2.76 3.66 12.11
CA VAL A 280 -2.49 2.82 13.26
C VAL A 280 -1.42 3.45 14.15
N ASN A 281 -1.75 3.62 15.43
CA ASN A 281 -0.92 4.33 16.39
C ASN A 281 0.38 3.58 16.68
N LYS A 282 1.51 4.30 16.66
CA LYS A 282 2.83 3.72 16.97
C LYS A 282 3.06 3.49 18.46
N THR A 283 2.47 4.32 19.31
CA THR A 283 2.70 4.31 20.75
C THR A 283 1.69 3.42 21.48
N GLY A 284 2.19 2.35 22.11
CA GLY A 284 1.60 1.68 23.27
C GLY A 284 0.41 0.77 23.00
N ASP A 285 0.61 -0.55 23.13
CA ASP A 285 -0.36 -1.60 23.51
C ASP A 285 -1.68 -1.77 22.73
N GLY A 286 -2.03 -0.88 21.81
CA GLY A 286 -3.33 -0.83 21.13
C GLY A 286 -3.49 -1.75 19.92
N TRP A 287 -2.48 -2.55 19.53
CA TRP A 287 -2.64 -3.54 18.46
C TRP A 287 -3.49 -4.73 18.89
N ARG A 288 -3.65 -4.94 20.19
CA ARG A 288 -4.65 -5.89 20.69
C ARG A 288 -6.00 -5.21 20.59
N MET A 289 -6.76 -5.53 19.55
CA MET A 289 -8.22 -5.42 19.62
C MET A 289 -8.62 -6.17 20.89
N THR A 290 -8.98 -5.44 21.94
CA THR A 290 -9.60 -6.02 23.13
C THR A 290 -10.93 -6.60 22.65
N SER A 291 -10.94 -7.92 22.44
CA SER A 291 -12.14 -8.73 22.29
C SER A 291 -13.04 -8.60 23.51
#